data_AF-A0A099J428-F1
#
_entry.id   AF-A0A099J428-F1
#
_cell.length_a   1.000
_cell.length_b   1.000
_cell.length_c   1.000
_cell.angle_alpha   90.00
_cell.angle_beta   90.00
_cell.angle_gamma   90.00
#
_symmetry.space_group_name_H-M   'P 1'
#
loop_
_entity.id
_entity.type
_entity.pdbx_description
1 polymer ?
#
loop_
_entity_poly.entity_id
_entity_poly.type
_entity_poly.pdbx_seq_one_letter_code
_entity_poly.pdbx_strand_id
1 'polypeptide(L)'
;DDLLAHGGEIYPDTHIRRLSDLPKARIVLLDVTPRALIELADGALPTAYARSLARFRYGNGVAKVDFALSGPVPWSAESLRHAPTVHVGGTRAQIARAENSVARGKHAAEPYVLVSQPSIVDPTRAPAGQHALWAYTHVPRGSDNDQTEPITRQIERYAPGFRDVILASASRTARDMAAYNPNHIGGDIAAGDVSMPQLIARPVLSTNPWRTPLPGVYLCSSSTPPGPGVHGLAGYRAALSALRHEYDIREPPELSPTRS
;
A
#
# COMPACT_ATOMS: atom_id res chain seq x y z
N ASP A 1 15.06 11.18 -9.26
CA ASP A 1 16.20 12.10 -9.42
C ASP A 1 17.12 12.11 -8.21
N ASP A 2 16.61 12.27 -6.99
CA ASP A 2 17.44 12.31 -5.77
C ASP A 2 18.36 11.09 -5.56
N LEU A 3 17.83 9.86 -5.68
CA LEU A 3 18.62 8.62 -5.56
C LEU A 3 19.80 8.58 -6.54
N LEU A 4 19.54 8.88 -7.82
CA LEU A 4 20.57 8.86 -8.86
C LEU A 4 21.59 9.99 -8.67
N ALA A 5 21.15 11.17 -8.22
CA ALA A 5 22.02 12.30 -7.93
C ALA A 5 23.03 12.00 -6.81
N HIS A 6 22.68 11.09 -5.88
CA HIS A 6 23.56 10.62 -4.82
C HIS A 6 24.30 9.31 -5.16
N GLY A 7 24.42 8.98 -6.46
CA GLY A 7 25.16 7.82 -6.95
C GLY A 7 24.44 6.48 -6.77
N GLY A 8 23.14 6.49 -6.49
CA GLY A 8 22.32 5.29 -6.46
C GLY A 8 22.08 4.73 -7.86
N GLU A 9 21.91 3.42 -7.94
CA GLU A 9 21.63 2.70 -9.17
C GLU A 9 20.27 1.99 -9.06
N ILE A 10 19.56 1.89 -10.18
CA ILE A 10 18.22 1.26 -10.24
C ILE A 10 18.29 0.09 -11.22
N TYR A 11 17.91 -1.09 -10.74
CA TYR A 11 17.87 -2.33 -11.50
C TYR A 11 16.41 -2.77 -11.70
N PRO A 12 15.69 -2.26 -12.71
CA PRO A 12 14.33 -2.71 -13.02
C PRO A 12 14.35 -4.15 -13.55
N ASP A 13 13.17 -4.76 -13.66
CA ASP A 13 12.97 -6.11 -14.23
C ASP A 13 13.83 -7.23 -13.60
N THR A 14 14.33 -6.98 -12.39
CA THR A 14 15.23 -7.88 -11.67
C THR A 14 14.49 -8.49 -10.49
N HIS A 15 14.15 -9.77 -10.60
CA HIS A 15 13.46 -10.50 -9.53
C HIS A 15 14.46 -11.15 -8.56
N ILE A 16 14.58 -10.59 -7.37
CA ILE A 16 15.38 -11.16 -6.27
C ILE A 16 14.58 -12.27 -5.60
N ARG A 17 15.04 -13.53 -5.70
CA ARG A 17 14.35 -14.70 -5.12
C ARG A 17 14.95 -15.13 -3.80
N ARG A 18 16.24 -14.84 -3.59
CA ARG A 18 16.98 -15.12 -2.36
C ARG A 18 17.90 -13.95 -2.03
N LEU A 19 18.27 -13.83 -0.76
CA LEU A 19 19.26 -12.83 -0.32
C LEU A 19 20.62 -13.02 -1.00
N SER A 20 20.96 -14.25 -1.38
CA SER A 20 22.20 -14.55 -2.11
C SER A 20 22.20 -14.09 -3.57
N ASP A 21 21.04 -13.71 -4.12
CA ASP A 21 20.95 -13.12 -5.46
C ASP A 21 21.33 -11.62 -5.44
N LEU A 22 21.44 -10.99 -4.26
CA LEU A 22 21.87 -9.61 -4.10
C LEU A 22 23.40 -9.48 -4.17
N PRO A 23 23.92 -8.33 -4.66
CA PRO A 23 25.35 -8.05 -4.55
C PRO A 23 25.79 -8.01 -3.08
N LYS A 24 27.06 -8.34 -2.82
CA LYS A 24 27.62 -8.26 -1.47
C LYS A 24 27.52 -6.82 -0.96
N ALA A 25 26.81 -6.65 0.15
CA ALA A 25 26.63 -5.36 0.80
C ALA A 25 26.75 -5.52 2.32
N ARG A 26 27.20 -4.46 3.01
CA ARG A 26 27.21 -4.41 4.48
C ARG A 26 25.80 -4.25 5.04
N ILE A 27 24.93 -3.53 4.31
CA ILE A 27 23.55 -3.26 4.70
C ILE A 27 22.63 -3.68 3.55
N VAL A 28 21.57 -4.40 3.89
CA VAL A 28 20.45 -4.74 3.01
C VAL A 28 19.16 -4.25 3.68
N LEU A 29 18.47 -3.31 3.04
CA LEU A 29 17.16 -2.80 3.45
C LEU A 29 16.09 -3.42 2.57
N LEU A 30 15.21 -4.21 3.16
CA LEU A 30 14.17 -4.95 2.44
C LEU A 30 12.83 -4.24 2.58
N ASP A 31 12.33 -3.67 1.49
CA ASP A 31 10.97 -3.12 1.40
C ASP A 31 9.97 -4.20 0.95
N VAL A 32 9.86 -5.25 1.77
CA VAL A 32 9.04 -6.44 1.48
C VAL A 32 8.21 -6.86 2.68
N THR A 33 7.25 -7.75 2.47
CA THR A 33 6.46 -8.32 3.57
C THR A 33 7.23 -9.34 4.43
N PRO A 34 6.77 -9.66 5.66
CA PRO A 34 7.32 -10.73 6.49
C PRO A 34 7.37 -12.09 5.80
N ARG A 35 6.34 -12.46 5.02
CA ARG A 35 6.34 -13.68 4.21
C ARG A 35 7.47 -13.65 3.17
N ALA A 36 7.59 -12.56 2.41
CA ALA A 36 8.66 -12.42 1.43
C ALA A 36 10.05 -12.47 2.08
N LEU A 37 10.24 -11.88 3.27
CA LEU A 37 11.49 -12.00 4.04
C LEU A 37 11.81 -13.46 4.40
N ILE A 38 10.82 -14.26 4.82
CA ILE A 38 11.03 -15.70 5.09
C ILE A 38 11.50 -16.42 3.83
N GLU A 39 10.85 -16.15 2.68
CA GLU A 39 11.18 -16.76 1.39
C GLU A 39 12.59 -16.35 0.91
N LEU A 40 12.89 -15.06 0.93
CA LEU A 40 14.20 -14.51 0.55
C LEU A 40 15.34 -15.07 1.40
N ALA A 41 15.09 -15.28 2.70
CA ALA A 41 16.11 -15.78 3.62
C ALA A 41 16.45 -17.25 3.42
N ASP A 42 15.61 -18.03 2.71
CA ASP A 42 15.87 -19.43 2.33
C ASP A 42 16.40 -20.29 3.50
N GLY A 43 15.75 -20.19 4.66
CA GLY A 43 16.11 -20.94 5.87
C GLY A 43 17.25 -20.34 6.71
N ALA A 44 17.85 -19.22 6.31
CA ALA A 44 18.90 -18.55 7.09
C ALA A 44 18.39 -17.92 8.41
N LEU A 45 17.07 -17.65 8.51
CA LEU A 45 16.49 -17.07 9.72
C LEU A 45 16.45 -18.07 10.88
N PRO A 46 16.76 -17.64 12.12
CA PRO A 46 16.54 -18.47 13.30
C PRO A 46 15.08 -18.93 13.38
N THR A 47 14.86 -20.21 13.69
CA THR A 47 13.54 -20.86 13.63
C THR A 47 12.47 -20.11 14.45
N ALA A 48 12.85 -19.55 15.60
CA ALA A 48 11.93 -18.80 16.47
C ALA A 48 11.45 -17.49 15.81
N TYR A 49 12.35 -16.77 15.14
CA TYR A 49 12.02 -15.52 14.45
C TYR A 49 11.18 -15.79 13.20
N ALA A 50 11.55 -16.79 12.40
CA ALA A 50 10.76 -17.21 11.24
C ALA A 50 9.33 -17.61 11.65
N ARG A 51 9.16 -18.34 12.77
CA ARG A 51 7.84 -18.65 13.35
C ARG A 51 7.08 -17.40 13.81
N SER A 52 7.77 -16.36 14.28
CA SER A 52 7.13 -15.09 14.65
C SER A 52 6.60 -14.38 13.40
N LEU A 53 7.43 -14.26 12.35
CA LEU A 53 7.03 -13.67 11.07
C LEU A 53 5.90 -14.46 10.40
N ALA A 54 5.90 -15.78 10.48
CA ALA A 54 4.85 -16.63 9.90
C ALA A 54 3.47 -16.42 10.57
N ARG A 55 3.43 -15.87 11.78
CA ARG A 55 2.19 -15.52 12.50
C ARG A 55 1.68 -14.12 12.16
N PHE A 56 2.44 -13.34 11.39
CA PHE A 56 2.02 -12.04 10.89
C PHE A 56 0.79 -12.20 10.01
N ARG A 57 -0.29 -11.47 10.33
CA ARG A 57 -1.55 -11.58 9.62
C ARG A 57 -1.66 -10.54 8.52
N TYR A 58 -2.16 -10.95 7.38
CA TYR A 58 -2.53 -10.05 6.29
C TYR A 58 -4.04 -9.78 6.36
N GLY A 59 -4.43 -8.56 6.05
CA GLY A 59 -5.80 -8.09 6.14
C GLY A 59 -6.68 -8.52 4.96
N ASN A 60 -7.81 -7.83 4.84
CA ASN A 60 -8.69 -7.91 3.68
C ASN A 60 -7.99 -7.35 2.43
N GLY A 61 -8.51 -7.72 1.27
CA GLY A 61 -8.01 -7.20 0.00
C GLY A 61 -8.71 -5.91 -0.42
N VAL A 62 -8.21 -5.29 -1.48
CA VAL A 62 -8.92 -4.24 -2.21
C VAL A 62 -9.21 -4.67 -3.64
N ALA A 63 -10.34 -4.22 -4.17
CA ALA A 63 -10.56 -4.17 -5.61
C ALA A 63 -10.54 -2.72 -6.05
N LYS A 64 -9.70 -2.42 -7.05
CA LYS A 64 -9.44 -1.07 -7.56
C LYS A 64 -9.99 -0.94 -8.97
N VAL A 65 -10.60 0.20 -9.27
CA VAL A 65 -11.11 0.54 -10.60
C VAL A 65 -10.57 1.92 -10.98
N ASP A 66 -9.92 1.98 -12.12
CA ASP A 66 -9.49 3.20 -12.78
C ASP A 66 -10.56 3.61 -13.80
N PHE A 67 -10.88 4.90 -13.89
CA PHE A 67 -11.86 5.47 -14.80
C PHE A 67 -11.23 6.61 -15.60
N ALA A 68 -11.43 6.57 -16.92
CA ALA A 68 -11.24 7.73 -17.79
C ALA A 68 -12.59 8.42 -17.96
N LEU A 69 -12.65 9.73 -17.74
CA LEU A 69 -13.90 10.49 -17.73
C LEU A 69 -13.88 11.61 -18.78
N SER A 70 -15.03 11.85 -19.41
CA SER A 70 -15.24 12.94 -20.38
C SER A 70 -15.42 14.31 -19.74
N GLY A 71 -15.58 14.35 -18.42
CA GLY A 71 -15.76 15.56 -17.62
C GLY A 71 -15.60 15.27 -16.12
N PRO A 72 -15.76 16.28 -15.25
CA PRO A 72 -15.65 16.10 -13.81
C PRO A 72 -16.81 15.23 -13.30
N VAL A 73 -16.60 14.56 -12.16
CA VAL A 73 -17.67 13.80 -11.51
C VAL A 73 -18.80 14.75 -11.10
N PRO A 74 -20.06 14.47 -11.45
CA PRO A 74 -21.20 15.33 -11.13
C PRO A 74 -21.67 15.13 -9.68
N TRP A 75 -20.78 15.31 -8.71
CA TRP A 75 -21.12 15.22 -7.29
C TRP A 75 -22.31 16.12 -6.95
N SER A 76 -23.30 15.59 -6.22
CA SER A 76 -24.46 16.37 -5.79
C SER A 76 -24.07 17.49 -4.81
N ALA A 77 -23.01 17.29 -4.04
CA ALA A 77 -22.42 18.32 -3.21
C ALA A 77 -21.26 18.99 -3.96
N GLU A 78 -21.45 20.27 -4.31
CA GLU A 78 -20.51 21.03 -5.16
C GLU A 78 -19.07 21.06 -4.62
N SER A 79 -18.91 21.15 -3.30
CA SER A 79 -17.59 21.17 -2.66
C SER A 79 -16.75 19.92 -2.94
N LEU A 80 -17.37 18.77 -3.24
CA LEU A 80 -16.67 17.53 -3.54
C LEU A 80 -15.99 17.54 -4.92
N ARG A 81 -16.38 18.46 -5.82
CA ARG A 81 -15.70 18.64 -7.12
C ARG A 81 -14.27 19.16 -6.98
N HIS A 82 -13.95 19.78 -5.84
CA HIS A 82 -12.62 20.31 -5.53
C HIS A 82 -11.84 19.45 -4.51
N ALA A 83 -12.43 18.33 -4.07
CA ALA A 83 -11.79 17.44 -3.10
C ALA A 83 -10.91 16.39 -3.83
N PRO A 84 -9.59 16.31 -3.56
CA PRO A 84 -8.74 15.33 -4.24
C PRO A 84 -9.04 13.88 -3.84
N THR A 85 -9.60 13.70 -2.65
CA THR A 85 -10.02 12.40 -2.12
C THR A 85 -11.42 12.52 -1.54
N VAL A 86 -12.29 11.58 -1.88
CA VAL A 86 -13.68 11.51 -1.41
C VAL A 86 -13.94 10.12 -0.82
N HIS A 87 -14.55 10.09 0.37
CA HIS A 87 -14.93 8.86 1.07
C HIS A 87 -16.43 8.61 0.87
N VAL A 88 -16.78 7.65 0.02
CA VAL A 88 -18.17 7.35 -0.34
C VAL A 88 -18.64 6.10 0.40
N GLY A 89 -19.21 6.30 1.59
CA GLY A 89 -19.72 5.19 2.42
C GLY A 89 -21.08 5.44 3.06
N GLY A 90 -21.68 6.62 2.85
CA GLY A 90 -22.88 7.06 3.54
C GLY A 90 -22.64 7.28 5.03
N THR A 91 -23.52 6.75 5.87
CA THR A 91 -23.41 6.88 7.33
C THR A 91 -22.30 6.00 7.90
N ARG A 92 -21.78 6.37 9.07
CA ARG A 92 -20.86 5.51 9.85
C ARG A 92 -21.39 4.08 10.04
N ALA A 93 -22.70 3.93 10.24
CA ALA A 93 -23.33 2.62 10.42
C ALA A 93 -23.32 1.78 9.12
N GLN A 94 -23.46 2.42 7.95
CA GLN A 94 -23.31 1.73 6.65
C GLN A 94 -21.88 1.29 6.43
N ILE A 95 -20.90 2.17 6.68
CA ILE A 95 -19.47 1.83 6.59
C ILE A 95 -19.15 0.65 7.51
N ALA A 96 -19.54 0.71 8.78
CA ALA A 96 -19.31 -0.38 9.73
C ALA A 96 -19.95 -1.70 9.27
N ARG A 97 -21.16 -1.66 8.68
CA ARG A 97 -21.82 -2.87 8.13
C ARG A 97 -21.07 -3.43 6.92
N ALA A 98 -20.58 -2.58 6.03
CA ALA A 98 -19.80 -2.98 4.87
C ALA A 98 -18.48 -3.65 5.30
N GLU A 99 -17.69 -2.96 6.14
CA GLU A 99 -16.41 -3.47 6.65
C GLU A 99 -16.57 -4.78 7.44
N ASN A 100 -17.60 -4.87 8.29
CA ASN A 100 -17.88 -6.12 9.01
C ASN A 100 -18.30 -7.28 8.10
N SER A 101 -18.91 -7.00 6.95
CA SER A 101 -19.25 -8.04 5.96
C SER A 101 -17.98 -8.57 5.30
N VAL A 102 -17.08 -7.67 4.91
CA VAL A 102 -15.77 -8.01 4.34
C VAL A 102 -14.92 -8.79 5.34
N ALA A 103 -14.87 -8.36 6.60
CA ALA A 103 -14.17 -9.08 7.68
C ALA A 103 -14.72 -10.50 7.92
N ARG A 104 -15.98 -10.77 7.55
CA ARG A 104 -16.60 -12.11 7.57
C ARG A 104 -16.44 -12.87 6.25
N GLY A 105 -15.60 -12.40 5.34
CA GLY A 105 -15.34 -13.02 4.05
C GLY A 105 -16.45 -12.81 3.01
N LYS A 106 -17.33 -11.82 3.18
CA LYS A 106 -18.43 -11.53 2.25
C LYS A 106 -18.25 -10.17 1.57
N HIS A 107 -18.65 -10.06 0.31
CA HIS A 107 -18.74 -8.76 -0.36
C HIS A 107 -19.86 -7.91 0.24
N ALA A 108 -19.59 -6.62 0.40
CA ALA A 108 -20.60 -5.66 0.84
C ALA A 108 -21.52 -5.27 -0.33
N ALA A 109 -22.84 -5.29 -0.13
CA ALA A 109 -23.80 -4.85 -1.14
C ALA A 109 -23.73 -3.33 -1.41
N GLU A 110 -23.49 -2.55 -0.34
CA GLU A 110 -23.21 -1.12 -0.37
C GLU A 110 -21.79 -0.90 0.17
N PRO A 111 -20.76 -0.99 -0.69
CA PRO A 111 -19.38 -0.87 -0.26
C PRO A 111 -19.05 0.54 0.25
N TYR A 112 -18.09 0.62 1.17
CA TYR A 112 -17.30 1.84 1.33
C TYR A 112 -16.35 1.96 0.13
N VAL A 113 -16.31 3.14 -0.50
CA VAL A 113 -15.45 3.41 -1.65
C VAL A 113 -14.58 4.63 -1.35
N LEU A 114 -13.27 4.46 -1.41
CA LEU A 114 -12.33 5.59 -1.45
C LEU A 114 -12.14 5.99 -2.91
N VAL A 115 -12.40 7.25 -3.21
CA VAL A 115 -12.28 7.84 -4.55
C VAL A 115 -11.16 8.87 -4.54
N SER A 116 -10.32 8.88 -5.58
CA SER A 116 -9.33 9.91 -5.81
C SER A 116 -9.52 10.56 -7.17
N GLN A 117 -9.40 11.88 -7.19
CA GLN A 117 -9.60 12.76 -8.33
C GLN A 117 -8.26 13.49 -8.66
N PRO A 118 -7.21 12.79 -9.10
CA PRO A 118 -5.88 13.41 -9.28
C PRO A 118 -5.88 14.58 -10.26
N SER A 119 -6.72 14.55 -11.30
CA SER A 119 -6.73 15.59 -12.34
C SER A 119 -7.30 16.94 -11.88
N ILE A 120 -7.93 17.00 -10.70
CA ILE A 120 -8.37 18.29 -10.13
C ILE A 120 -7.22 19.05 -9.46
N VAL A 121 -6.13 18.35 -9.08
CA VAL A 121 -4.92 18.95 -8.50
C VAL A 121 -3.86 19.15 -9.57
N ASP A 122 -3.70 18.16 -10.44
CA ASP A 122 -2.74 18.18 -11.53
C ASP A 122 -3.45 17.90 -12.87
N PRO A 123 -3.78 18.92 -13.66
CA PRO A 123 -4.51 18.75 -14.91
C PRO A 123 -3.72 17.94 -15.96
N THR A 124 -2.40 17.77 -15.81
CA THR A 124 -1.58 16.97 -16.72
C THR A 124 -1.84 15.46 -16.61
N ARG A 125 -2.58 15.04 -15.57
CA ARG A 125 -2.96 13.64 -15.33
C ARG A 125 -4.03 13.11 -16.30
N ALA A 126 -4.65 13.97 -17.10
CA ALA A 126 -5.64 13.60 -18.11
C ALA A 126 -5.52 14.51 -19.34
N PRO A 127 -6.01 14.10 -20.52
CA PRO A 127 -6.16 14.99 -21.66
C PRO A 127 -7.00 16.23 -21.33
N ALA A 128 -6.80 17.32 -22.07
CA ALA A 128 -7.53 18.57 -21.84
C ALA A 128 -9.05 18.34 -21.88
N GLY A 129 -9.75 18.82 -20.84
CA GLY A 129 -11.19 18.66 -20.68
C GLY A 129 -11.65 17.27 -20.17
N GLN A 130 -10.75 16.30 -20.05
CA GLN A 130 -11.02 14.98 -19.52
C GLN A 130 -10.50 14.85 -18.08
N HIS A 131 -10.96 13.82 -17.37
CA HIS A 131 -10.54 13.58 -15.99
C HIS A 131 -10.11 12.13 -15.79
N ALA A 132 -9.11 11.95 -14.92
CA ALA A 132 -8.69 10.66 -14.43
C ALA A 132 -9.22 10.49 -13.01
N LEU A 133 -9.87 9.36 -12.75
CA LEU A 133 -10.38 9.00 -11.43
C LEU A 133 -9.98 7.56 -11.14
N TRP A 134 -9.55 7.30 -9.91
CA TRP A 134 -9.43 5.92 -9.45
C TRP A 134 -10.19 5.76 -8.15
N ALA A 135 -10.73 4.57 -7.93
CA ALA A 135 -11.46 4.23 -6.73
C ALA A 135 -11.12 2.82 -6.29
N TYR A 136 -11.22 2.54 -4.99
CA TYR A 136 -11.18 1.17 -4.50
C TYR A 136 -12.17 0.94 -3.38
N THR A 137 -12.54 -0.32 -3.19
CA THR A 137 -13.29 -0.80 -2.03
C THR A 137 -12.59 -1.99 -1.39
N HIS A 138 -12.86 -2.23 -0.11
CA HIS A 138 -12.39 -3.42 0.59
C HIS A 138 -13.24 -4.64 0.18
N VAL A 139 -12.56 -5.75 -0.08
CA VAL A 139 -13.15 -7.02 -0.50
C VAL A 139 -12.53 -8.18 0.30
N PRO A 140 -13.19 -9.34 0.37
CA PRO A 140 -12.59 -10.52 0.97
C PRO A 140 -11.21 -10.81 0.38
N ARG A 141 -10.30 -11.27 1.24
CA ARG A 141 -8.93 -11.59 0.86
C ARG A 141 -8.88 -12.55 -0.34
N GLY A 142 -8.15 -12.18 -1.37
CA GLY A 142 -7.96 -12.99 -2.58
C GLY A 142 -9.19 -13.08 -3.49
N SER A 143 -10.19 -12.22 -3.28
CA SER A 143 -11.37 -12.14 -4.15
C SER A 143 -10.97 -11.81 -5.60
N ASP A 144 -11.60 -12.51 -6.54
CA ASP A 144 -11.55 -12.31 -7.99
C ASP A 144 -12.82 -11.65 -8.54
N ASN A 145 -13.71 -11.16 -7.67
CA ASN A 145 -14.91 -10.46 -8.10
C ASN A 145 -14.58 -9.03 -8.56
N ASP A 146 -14.88 -8.73 -9.82
CA ASP A 146 -14.84 -7.37 -10.35
C ASP A 146 -15.80 -6.45 -9.56
N GLN A 147 -15.28 -5.32 -9.07
CA GLN A 147 -16.04 -4.33 -8.31
C GLN A 147 -16.41 -3.08 -9.13
N THR A 148 -16.22 -3.08 -10.46
CA THR A 148 -16.58 -1.95 -11.34
C THR A 148 -18.01 -1.49 -11.10
N GLU A 149 -19.00 -2.36 -11.28
CA GLU A 149 -20.41 -2.00 -11.12
C GLU A 149 -20.79 -1.66 -9.66
N PRO A 150 -20.36 -2.41 -8.62
CA PRO A 150 -20.53 -1.98 -7.23
C PRO A 150 -19.98 -0.58 -6.90
N ILE A 151 -18.77 -0.26 -7.37
CA ILE A 151 -18.14 1.05 -7.17
C ILE A 151 -18.90 2.13 -7.94
N THR A 152 -19.17 1.91 -9.23
CA THR A 152 -19.89 2.86 -10.07
C THR A 152 -21.26 3.19 -9.50
N ARG A 153 -22.03 2.17 -9.08
CA ARG A 153 -23.33 2.37 -8.44
C ARG A 153 -23.23 3.14 -7.13
N GLN A 154 -22.20 2.87 -6.33
CA GLN A 154 -22.03 3.56 -5.06
C GLN A 154 -21.66 5.04 -5.27
N ILE A 155 -20.84 5.36 -6.26
CA ILE A 155 -20.55 6.75 -6.66
C ILE A 155 -21.80 7.42 -7.21
N GLU A 156 -22.53 6.77 -8.11
CA GLU A 156 -23.77 7.29 -8.74
C GLU A 156 -24.80 7.76 -7.71
N ARG A 157 -24.95 7.05 -6.58
CA ARG A 157 -25.87 7.43 -5.50
C ARG A 157 -25.62 8.86 -4.96
N TYR A 158 -24.39 9.36 -5.08
CA TYR A 158 -23.98 10.69 -4.60
C TYR A 158 -23.51 11.61 -5.74
N ALA A 159 -23.48 11.10 -6.97
CA ALA A 159 -23.14 11.82 -8.19
C ALA A 159 -24.01 11.30 -9.36
N PRO A 160 -25.32 11.62 -9.39
CA PRO A 160 -26.18 11.24 -10.50
C PRO A 160 -25.62 11.77 -11.83
N GLY A 161 -25.53 10.89 -12.82
CA GLY A 161 -24.86 11.14 -14.10
C GLY A 161 -23.38 10.73 -14.13
N PHE A 162 -22.85 10.09 -13.08
CA PHE A 162 -21.48 9.60 -13.07
C PHE A 162 -21.25 8.59 -14.21
N ARG A 163 -22.19 7.67 -14.45
CA ARG A 163 -22.11 6.74 -15.59
C ARG A 163 -21.99 7.44 -16.94
N ASP A 164 -22.65 8.58 -17.10
CA ASP A 164 -22.70 9.30 -18.38
C ASP A 164 -21.36 9.95 -18.73
N VAL A 165 -20.50 10.20 -17.74
CA VAL A 165 -19.16 10.75 -17.95
C VAL A 165 -18.07 9.69 -18.07
N ILE A 166 -18.36 8.40 -17.88
CA ILE A 166 -17.34 7.34 -18.00
C ILE A 166 -17.07 7.06 -19.48
N LEU A 167 -15.82 7.30 -19.90
CA LEU A 167 -15.32 6.91 -21.23
C LEU A 167 -14.83 5.46 -21.25
N ALA A 168 -14.12 5.06 -20.18
CA ALA A 168 -13.58 3.71 -20.03
C ALA A 168 -13.32 3.41 -18.55
N SER A 169 -13.31 2.12 -18.21
CA SER A 169 -12.87 1.64 -16.90
C SER A 169 -11.90 0.47 -17.01
N ALA A 170 -11.01 0.35 -16.04
CA ALA A 170 -10.10 -0.78 -15.90
C ALA A 170 -10.09 -1.27 -14.44
N SER A 171 -10.44 -2.53 -14.24
CA SER A 171 -10.57 -3.15 -12.92
C SER A 171 -9.35 -3.99 -12.57
N ARG A 172 -8.97 -4.00 -11.29
CA ARG A 172 -8.06 -4.96 -10.68
C ARG A 172 -8.72 -5.52 -9.43
N THR A 173 -8.98 -6.83 -9.44
CA THR A 173 -9.52 -7.56 -8.29
C THR A 173 -8.46 -7.71 -7.20
N ALA A 174 -8.83 -8.20 -6.00
CA ALA A 174 -7.84 -8.47 -4.96
C ALA A 174 -6.82 -9.55 -5.38
N ARG A 175 -7.23 -10.51 -6.22
CA ARG A 175 -6.33 -11.48 -6.85
C ARG A 175 -5.35 -10.78 -7.80
N ASP A 176 -5.83 -9.88 -8.66
CA ASP A 176 -4.98 -9.15 -9.61
C ASP A 176 -4.02 -8.20 -8.89
N MET A 177 -4.46 -7.59 -7.78
CA MET A 177 -3.62 -6.73 -6.95
C MET A 177 -2.41 -7.51 -6.38
N ALA A 178 -2.61 -8.77 -5.97
CA ALA A 178 -1.54 -9.65 -5.50
C ALA A 178 -0.61 -10.11 -6.64
N ALA A 179 -1.13 -10.27 -7.85
CA ALA A 179 -0.34 -10.58 -9.04
C ALA A 179 0.48 -9.36 -9.52
N TYR A 180 -0.09 -8.16 -9.42
CA TYR A 180 0.55 -6.89 -9.79
C TYR A 180 1.71 -6.53 -8.87
N ASN A 181 1.54 -6.72 -7.55
CA ASN A 181 2.60 -6.50 -6.58
C ASN A 181 2.59 -7.65 -5.56
N PRO A 182 3.64 -8.49 -5.52
CA PRO A 182 3.75 -9.61 -4.58
C PRO A 182 3.61 -9.23 -3.10
N ASN A 183 3.86 -7.97 -2.74
CA ASN A 183 3.64 -7.48 -1.38
C ASN A 183 2.15 -7.32 -1.01
N HIS A 184 1.24 -7.24 -1.99
CA HIS A 184 -0.21 -7.16 -1.76
C HIS A 184 -0.82 -8.54 -1.53
N ILE A 185 -0.35 -9.26 -0.51
CA ILE A 185 -0.72 -10.66 -0.31
C ILE A 185 -2.24 -10.80 -0.07
N GLY A 186 -2.94 -11.40 -1.04
CA GLY A 186 -4.41 -11.50 -1.01
C GLY A 186 -5.13 -10.18 -1.30
N GLY A 187 -4.45 -9.22 -1.91
CA GLY A 187 -4.94 -7.87 -2.23
C GLY A 187 -4.75 -6.85 -1.12
N ASP A 188 -4.08 -7.19 -0.02
CA ASP A 188 -3.88 -6.32 1.14
C ASP A 188 -2.83 -5.23 0.84
N ILE A 189 -3.30 -4.01 0.56
CA ILE A 189 -2.44 -2.84 0.29
C ILE A 189 -1.79 -2.25 1.55
N ALA A 190 -2.21 -2.65 2.75
CA ALA A 190 -1.57 -2.25 4.00
C ALA A 190 -0.37 -3.15 4.35
N ALA A 191 -0.19 -4.25 3.61
CA ALA A 191 0.85 -5.25 3.81
C ALA A 191 0.89 -5.76 5.26
N GLY A 192 -0.30 -5.97 5.84
CA GLY A 192 -0.51 -6.43 7.21
C GLY A 192 -1.81 -5.88 7.80
N ASP A 193 -2.54 -6.76 8.47
CA ASP A 193 -3.75 -6.45 9.27
C ASP A 193 -3.54 -5.22 10.17
N VAL A 194 -4.52 -4.31 10.14
CA VAL A 194 -4.53 -2.98 10.79
C VAL A 194 -5.26 -3.06 12.13
N SER A 195 -5.08 -4.18 12.86
CA SER A 195 -5.60 -4.34 14.21
C SER A 195 -4.64 -3.74 15.23
N MET A 196 -5.19 -3.17 16.32
CA MET A 196 -4.39 -2.54 17.38
C MET A 196 -3.25 -3.45 17.92
N PRO A 197 -3.47 -4.74 18.19
CA PRO A 197 -2.38 -5.61 18.65
C PRO A 197 -1.26 -5.76 17.61
N GLN A 198 -1.61 -5.88 16.32
CA GLN A 198 -0.60 -6.03 15.28
C GLN A 198 0.09 -4.71 14.92
N LEU A 199 -0.58 -3.56 15.03
CA LEU A 199 0.07 -2.25 14.86
C LEU A 199 1.17 -2.01 15.89
N ILE A 200 0.97 -2.49 17.13
CA ILE A 200 1.98 -2.41 18.19
C ILE A 200 3.11 -3.43 17.97
N ALA A 201 2.75 -4.66 17.57
CA ALA A 201 3.67 -5.78 17.48
C ALA A 201 4.20 -6.07 16.06
N ARG A 202 4.04 -5.16 15.08
CA ARG A 202 4.52 -5.38 13.70
C ARG A 202 6.01 -5.04 13.54
N PRO A 203 6.82 -5.83 12.81
CA PRO A 203 6.50 -7.18 12.33
C PRO A 203 6.56 -8.20 13.48
N VAL A 204 7.33 -7.87 14.52
CA VAL A 204 7.41 -8.57 15.82
C VAL A 204 7.50 -7.53 16.94
N LEU A 205 7.05 -7.86 18.14
CA LEU A 205 7.20 -6.98 19.30
C LEU A 205 8.68 -6.86 19.68
N SER A 206 9.27 -5.68 19.47
CA SER A 206 10.69 -5.42 19.64
C SER A 206 10.93 -3.93 19.90
N THR A 207 12.01 -3.60 20.62
CA THR A 207 12.51 -2.23 20.77
C THR A 207 13.23 -1.74 19.50
N ASN A 208 13.64 -2.66 18.61
CA ASN A 208 14.19 -2.37 17.30
C ASN A 208 13.51 -3.25 16.23
N PRO A 209 12.25 -2.93 15.85
CA PRO A 209 11.42 -3.76 14.97
C PRO A 209 11.88 -3.80 13.50
N TRP A 210 12.77 -2.89 13.08
CA TRP A 210 13.32 -2.86 11.71
C TRP A 210 14.51 -3.79 11.53
N ARG A 211 15.16 -4.23 12.60
CA ARG A 211 16.35 -5.09 12.53
C ARG A 211 15.95 -6.56 12.55
N THR A 212 16.49 -7.34 11.61
CA THR A 212 16.34 -8.80 11.63
C THR A 212 17.47 -9.45 12.43
N PRO A 213 17.37 -10.74 12.78
CA PRO A 213 18.49 -11.47 13.37
C PRO A 213 19.65 -11.73 12.41
N LEU A 214 19.47 -11.54 11.09
CA LEU A 214 20.53 -11.71 10.11
C LEU A 214 21.47 -10.49 10.15
N PRO A 215 22.80 -10.68 10.12
CA PRO A 215 23.76 -9.58 10.10
C PRO A 215 23.51 -8.65 8.89
N GLY A 216 23.45 -7.34 9.12
CA GLY A 216 23.29 -6.36 8.05
C GLY A 216 21.93 -6.32 7.35
N VAL A 217 20.94 -7.14 7.75
CA VAL A 217 19.63 -7.20 7.07
C VAL A 217 18.54 -6.55 7.91
N TYR A 218 17.81 -5.63 7.28
CA TYR A 218 16.78 -4.80 7.90
C TYR A 218 15.49 -4.88 7.08
N LEU A 219 14.34 -4.79 7.74
CA LEU A 219 13.02 -4.71 7.13
C LEU A 219 12.52 -3.27 7.24
N CYS A 220 12.14 -2.68 6.11
CA CYS A 220 11.80 -1.26 6.03
C CYS A 220 10.44 -0.95 5.39
N SER A 221 9.59 -1.97 5.29
CA SER A 221 8.27 -1.86 4.65
C SER A 221 7.16 -1.41 5.60
N SER A 222 5.96 -1.21 5.04
CA SER A 222 4.72 -0.95 5.79
C SER A 222 4.37 -2.03 6.81
N SER A 223 4.98 -3.21 6.73
CA SER A 223 4.89 -4.26 7.75
C SER A 223 5.71 -3.95 9.01
N THR A 224 6.41 -2.82 9.06
CA THR A 224 7.14 -2.33 10.25
C THR A 224 6.53 -1.02 10.79
N PRO A 225 6.82 -0.61 12.04
CA PRO A 225 6.25 0.60 12.60
C PRO A 225 6.81 1.85 11.90
N PRO A 226 6.01 2.91 11.72
CA PRO A 226 4.71 3.17 12.37
C PRO A 226 3.48 2.49 11.73
N GLY A 227 3.65 1.75 10.63
CA GLY A 227 2.58 0.96 10.01
C GLY A 227 2.35 1.32 8.55
N PRO A 228 1.13 1.11 8.04
CA PRO A 228 0.83 1.32 6.64
C PRO A 228 0.70 2.81 6.28
N GLY A 229 0.90 3.11 5.00
CA GLY A 229 0.79 4.47 4.45
C GLY A 229 2.05 4.92 3.73
N VAL A 230 1.94 6.01 2.98
CA VAL A 230 3.02 6.56 2.16
C VAL A 230 3.69 7.72 2.89
N HIS A 231 4.41 7.42 3.98
CA HIS A 231 5.02 8.44 4.85
C HIS A 231 6.56 8.34 4.96
N GLY A 232 7.21 7.32 4.39
CA GLY A 232 8.67 7.16 4.39
C GLY A 232 9.34 6.79 5.74
N LEU A 233 8.67 7.00 6.88
CA LEU A 233 9.22 6.71 8.22
C LEU A 233 9.72 5.27 8.44
N ALA A 234 9.15 4.25 7.80
CA ALA A 234 9.61 2.87 7.95
C ALA A 234 11.03 2.71 7.36
N GLY A 235 11.24 3.20 6.14
CA GLY A 235 12.56 3.38 5.51
C GLY A 235 13.54 4.16 6.37
N TYR A 236 13.12 5.34 6.82
CA TYR A 236 13.96 6.22 7.64
C TYR A 236 14.41 5.55 8.94
N ARG A 237 13.51 4.91 9.68
CA ARG A 237 13.84 4.26 10.96
C ARG A 237 14.70 3.01 10.76
N ALA A 238 14.48 2.26 9.68
CA ALA A 238 15.36 1.15 9.31
C ALA A 238 16.78 1.62 8.97
N ALA A 239 16.90 2.72 8.22
CA ALA A 239 18.20 3.33 7.91
C ALA A 239 18.94 3.81 9.17
N LEU A 240 18.26 4.52 10.08
CA LEU A 240 18.86 4.91 11.37
C LEU A 240 19.28 3.72 12.24
N SER A 241 18.49 2.65 12.21
CA SER A 241 18.83 1.40 12.89
C SER A 241 20.11 0.79 12.30
N ALA A 242 20.20 0.73 10.97
CA ALA A 242 21.38 0.22 10.28
C ALA A 242 22.62 1.07 10.52
N LEU A 243 22.52 2.40 10.46
CA LEU A 243 23.62 3.32 10.77
C LEU A 243 24.16 3.12 12.19
N ARG A 244 23.26 2.96 13.17
CA ARG A 244 23.63 2.73 14.57
C ARG A 244 24.35 1.40 14.77
N HIS A 245 23.85 0.32 14.18
CA HIS A 245 24.36 -1.01 14.45
C HIS A 245 25.54 -1.41 13.58
N GLU A 246 25.60 -0.91 12.35
CA GLU A 246 26.68 -1.24 11.44
C GLU A 246 27.80 -0.20 11.48
N TYR A 247 27.54 1.08 11.78
CA TYR A 247 28.56 2.14 11.74
C TYR A 247 28.74 2.91 13.06
N ASP A 248 28.01 2.56 14.13
CA ASP A 248 27.95 3.32 15.41
C ASP A 248 27.58 4.81 15.24
N ILE A 249 26.89 5.14 14.14
CA ILE A 249 26.35 6.48 13.89
C ILE A 249 25.01 6.60 14.61
N ARG A 250 24.97 7.41 15.68
CA ARG A 250 23.81 7.54 16.57
C ARG A 250 22.97 8.78 16.31
N GLU A 251 23.57 9.77 15.66
CA GLU A 251 22.93 11.00 15.24
C GLU A 251 22.49 10.87 13.78
N PRO A 252 21.25 11.24 13.43
CA PRO A 252 20.82 11.27 12.04
C PRO A 252 21.74 12.18 11.21
N PRO A 253 22.28 11.71 10.07
CA PRO A 253 23.05 12.57 9.19
C PRO A 253 22.16 13.68 8.61
N GLU A 254 22.75 14.83 8.27
CA GLU A 254 22.03 15.86 7.52
C GLU A 254 21.60 15.30 6.16
N LEU A 255 20.30 15.40 5.88
CA LEU A 255 19.70 14.94 4.62
C LEU A 255 19.44 16.08 3.64
N SER A 256 19.78 17.32 4.03
CA SER A 256 19.67 18.49 3.17
C SER A 256 20.64 18.33 2.00
N PRO A 257 20.22 18.61 0.76
CA PRO A 257 21.18 18.65 -0.35
C PRO A 257 22.28 19.65 -0.01
N THR A 258 23.54 19.26 -0.24
CA THR A 258 24.67 20.19 -0.14
C THR A 258 24.38 21.36 -1.07
N ARG A 259 24.24 22.57 -0.51
CA ARG A 259 24.07 23.77 -1.32
C ARG A 259 25.27 23.87 -2.27
N SER A 260 25.02 23.68 -3.56
CA SER A 260 25.95 24.03 -4.64
C SER A 260 26.12 25.54 -4.72
#